data_AF-A0AAJ7QI90-F1
#
_entry.id   AF-A0AAJ7QI90-F1
#
_cell.length_a   1.000
_cell.length_b   1.000
_cell.length_c   1.000
_cell.angle_alpha   90.00
_cell.angle_beta   90.00
_cell.angle_gamma   90.00
#
_symmetry.space_group_name_H-M   'P 1'
#
loop_
_entity.id
_entity.type
_entity.pdbx_description
1 polymer ?
#
loop_
_entity_poly.entity_id
_entity_poly.type
_entity_poly.pdbx_seq_one_letter_code
_entity_poly.pdbx_strand_id
1 'polypeptide(L)'
;MFTVFKTEKMGARFISVALLCLCGLSFSQGCDHQRQENLDFPGSDVAVLFSPDAEHCQYLCTQHPACLFFSFIRPDCTVDNRHFHCFLKSTPSGQPTVQVTKQSITSGFSLRSCHPDPKPCLSQVYQHVDFYGADYRQLFTADYEECQRACTHDPACQFFTFLTDDFTPEKYRNKCHLKFSWPVPRIPTVIAKAGLVSGFSHSGQSHEHFSTDCEGKLFPNTDYPGHDIEVLPASSPEHCQALCSAHPLCTYFAYIRNSFRCYLKHNPHEMVARAVAGITSGLPAHFCQLDNKWVKRTLEGVDFPYSDIRSFLVGDVEACQRTCTEDPNCQYYSYITAHRRCYLKRVITMPAPPKVTKLANAVSGFSLRNCQYKQLF
;
A
#
# COMPACT_ATOMS: atom_id res chain seq x y z
N MET A 1 31.44 -79.11 46.96
CA MET A 1 31.76 -78.90 48.38
C MET A 1 32.51 -77.58 48.47
N PHE A 2 32.03 -76.67 49.32
CA PHE A 2 32.34 -75.24 49.42
C PHE A 2 33.71 -74.90 50.02
N THR A 3 34.24 -73.73 49.61
CA THR A 3 35.06 -72.65 50.30
C THR A 3 36.15 -72.13 49.34
N VAL A 4 36.08 -70.97 48.66
CA VAL A 4 35.99 -69.52 48.96
C VAL A 4 37.24 -68.90 49.64
N PHE A 5 38.04 -68.08 48.91
CA PHE A 5 38.23 -66.60 49.06
C PHE A 5 39.54 -66.03 48.44
N LYS A 6 39.40 -64.90 47.70
CA LYS A 6 40.29 -63.71 47.51
C LYS A 6 41.76 -63.92 47.02
N THR A 7 42.41 -63.05 46.23
CA THR A 7 42.32 -61.59 46.00
C THR A 7 43.06 -61.23 44.69
N GLU A 8 42.52 -60.23 43.98
CA GLU A 8 43.09 -59.24 43.05
C GLU A 8 44.44 -59.47 42.34
N LYS A 9 44.41 -59.43 40.99
CA LYS A 9 45.55 -59.30 40.08
C LYS A 9 45.54 -57.90 39.43
N MET A 10 46.68 -57.21 39.50
CA MET A 10 47.07 -56.13 38.59
C MET A 10 47.64 -56.72 37.28
N GLY A 11 47.30 -56.10 36.15
CA GLY A 11 48.15 -56.04 34.96
C GLY A 11 47.54 -56.60 33.68
N ALA A 12 47.14 -55.71 32.76
CA ALA A 12 47.17 -55.99 31.32
C ALA A 12 47.26 -54.67 30.54
N ARG A 13 48.34 -54.53 29.76
CA ARG A 13 48.58 -53.44 28.80
C ARG A 13 47.65 -53.62 27.59
N PHE A 14 47.00 -52.55 27.14
CA PHE A 14 46.29 -52.52 25.86
C PHE A 14 46.94 -51.49 24.93
N ILE A 15 47.30 -51.97 23.73
CA ILE A 15 47.84 -51.20 22.61
C ILE A 15 46.66 -50.50 21.93
N SER A 16 46.69 -49.16 21.89
CA SER A 16 45.68 -48.36 21.18
C SER A 16 46.05 -48.24 19.70
N VAL A 17 45.21 -48.82 18.84
CA VAL A 17 45.25 -48.64 17.38
C VAL A 17 44.75 -47.23 17.06
N ALA A 18 45.61 -46.40 16.45
CA ALA A 18 45.26 -45.07 15.98
C ALA A 18 44.38 -45.19 14.72
N LEU A 19 43.11 -44.81 14.82
CA LEU A 19 42.21 -44.64 13.68
C LEU A 19 42.45 -43.24 13.09
N LEU A 20 43.17 -43.18 11.97
CA LEU A 20 43.31 -41.97 11.15
C LEU A 20 41.96 -41.68 10.49
N CYS A 21 41.17 -40.81 11.12
CA CYS A 21 39.95 -40.26 10.54
C CYS A 21 40.38 -39.15 9.55
N LEU A 22 40.52 -39.51 8.27
CA LEU A 22 40.56 -38.55 7.16
C LEU A 22 39.17 -37.94 7.01
N CYS A 23 38.85 -36.96 7.85
CA CYS A 23 37.74 -36.06 7.57
C CYS A 23 38.11 -35.22 6.35
N GLY A 24 37.53 -35.55 5.20
CA GLY A 24 37.47 -34.65 4.06
C GLY A 24 36.80 -33.35 4.52
N LEU A 25 37.57 -32.26 4.52
CA LEU A 25 37.03 -30.90 4.60
C LEU A 25 36.29 -30.63 3.30
N SER A 26 35.05 -31.14 3.19
CA SER A 26 34.07 -30.58 2.28
C SER A 26 33.84 -29.14 2.73
N PHE A 27 34.50 -28.19 2.08
CA PHE A 27 34.11 -26.78 2.14
C PHE A 27 32.69 -26.72 1.59
N SER A 28 31.69 -26.88 2.47
CA SER A 28 30.35 -26.38 2.21
C SER A 28 30.53 -24.89 1.95
N GLN A 29 30.36 -24.45 0.70
CA GLN A 29 30.08 -23.05 0.41
C GLN A 29 28.75 -22.73 1.09
N GLY A 30 28.83 -22.41 2.38
CA GLY A 30 27.67 -22.07 3.19
C GLY A 30 27.01 -20.83 2.62
N CYS A 31 25.69 -20.84 2.55
CA CYS A 31 24.88 -19.66 2.29
C CYS A 31 25.13 -18.63 3.41
N ASP A 32 25.67 -17.47 3.06
CA ASP A 32 25.90 -16.38 4.01
C ASP A 32 24.81 -15.30 3.87
N HIS A 33 23.84 -15.34 4.78
CA HIS A 33 22.80 -14.32 4.89
C HIS A 33 23.29 -13.02 5.52
N GLN A 34 24.46 -13.03 6.17
CA GLN A 34 24.88 -11.94 7.01
C GLN A 34 25.40 -10.75 6.17
N ARG A 35 24.78 -9.60 6.41
CA ARG A 35 25.27 -8.31 5.94
C ARG A 35 26.25 -7.75 6.97
N GLN A 36 27.37 -7.25 6.49
CA GLN A 36 28.46 -6.73 7.29
C GLN A 36 28.46 -5.21 7.18
N GLU A 37 28.07 -4.54 8.26
CA GLU A 37 28.09 -3.09 8.34
C GLU A 37 29.50 -2.54 8.57
N ASN A 38 29.72 -1.33 8.07
CA ASN A 38 30.99 -0.61 8.14
C ASN A 38 32.16 -1.39 7.52
N LEU A 39 31.89 -2.18 6.48
CA LEU A 39 32.86 -3.02 5.79
C LEU A 39 32.71 -2.86 4.28
N ASP A 40 33.82 -2.64 3.59
CA ASP A 40 33.90 -2.49 2.13
C ASP A 40 34.70 -3.65 1.52
N PHE A 41 34.24 -4.12 0.36
CA PHE A 41 34.91 -5.10 -0.50
C PHE A 41 35.44 -4.36 -1.75
N PRO A 42 36.58 -3.65 -1.67
CA PRO A 42 37.02 -2.77 -2.75
C PRO A 42 37.37 -3.55 -4.03
N GLY A 43 37.08 -2.92 -5.17
CA GLY A 43 37.37 -3.45 -6.51
C GLY A 43 36.40 -4.53 -6.98
N SER A 44 36.81 -5.23 -8.05
CA SER A 44 36.09 -6.38 -8.63
C SER A 44 34.65 -6.09 -9.09
N ASP A 45 34.36 -4.84 -9.44
CA ASP A 45 33.04 -4.37 -9.85
C ASP A 45 32.63 -4.95 -11.22
N VAL A 46 31.50 -5.62 -11.27
CA VAL A 46 30.86 -6.09 -12.53
C VAL A 46 29.70 -5.21 -12.95
N ALA A 47 29.05 -4.53 -12.00
CA ALA A 47 28.01 -3.56 -12.26
C ALA A 47 27.87 -2.58 -11.09
N VAL A 48 27.41 -1.36 -11.39
CA VAL A 48 27.04 -0.36 -10.38
C VAL A 48 25.59 0.02 -10.61
N LEU A 49 24.75 -0.21 -9.62
CA LEU A 49 23.30 0.00 -9.66
C LEU A 49 22.87 0.92 -8.52
N PHE A 50 21.63 1.39 -8.54
CA PHE A 50 21.02 2.05 -7.41
C PHE A 50 20.21 1.07 -6.57
N SER A 51 20.30 1.23 -5.25
CA SER A 51 19.52 0.48 -4.28
C SER A 51 19.12 1.39 -3.13
N PRO A 52 17.89 1.29 -2.61
CA PRO A 52 17.47 2.11 -1.48
C PRO A 52 18.09 1.64 -0.15
N ASP A 53 18.45 0.36 -0.05
CA ASP A 53 19.16 -0.21 1.10
C ASP A 53 20.07 -1.39 0.72
N ALA A 54 20.73 -1.98 1.72
CA ALA A 54 21.61 -3.12 1.56
C ALA A 54 20.86 -4.44 1.28
N GLU A 55 19.59 -4.56 1.68
CA GLU A 55 18.79 -5.77 1.44
C GLU A 55 18.38 -5.86 -0.02
N HIS A 56 17.87 -4.78 -0.60
CA HIS A 56 17.61 -4.69 -2.03
C HIS A 56 18.92 -4.81 -2.84
N CYS A 57 20.06 -4.34 -2.33
CA CYS A 57 21.35 -4.50 -3.01
C CYS A 57 21.79 -5.98 -3.04
N GLN A 58 21.59 -6.72 -1.94
CA GLN A 58 21.81 -8.16 -1.90
C GLN A 58 20.88 -8.90 -2.85
N TYR A 59 19.61 -8.48 -2.94
CA TYR A 59 18.68 -9.01 -3.93
C TYR A 59 19.19 -8.81 -5.36
N LEU A 60 19.59 -7.58 -5.71
CA LEU A 60 20.17 -7.28 -7.03
C LEU A 60 21.39 -8.16 -7.33
N CYS A 61 22.28 -8.36 -6.36
CA CYS A 61 23.42 -9.27 -6.52
C CYS A 61 22.98 -10.72 -6.74
N THR A 62 22.00 -11.20 -5.97
CA THR A 62 21.48 -12.56 -6.08
C THR A 62 20.91 -12.82 -7.48
N GLN A 63 20.17 -11.85 -8.03
CA GLN A 63 19.59 -11.93 -9.36
C GLN A 63 20.62 -11.75 -10.49
N HIS A 64 21.71 -10.99 -10.27
CA HIS A 64 22.67 -10.70 -11.33
C HIS A 64 23.61 -11.89 -11.61
N PRO A 65 23.64 -12.45 -12.82
CA PRO A 65 24.27 -13.75 -13.12
C PRO A 65 25.77 -13.82 -12.76
N ALA A 66 26.51 -12.70 -12.83
CA ALA A 66 27.93 -12.68 -12.46
C ALA A 66 28.21 -12.29 -11.00
N CYS A 67 27.23 -11.79 -10.24
CA CYS A 67 27.51 -11.23 -8.91
C CYS A 67 27.63 -12.33 -7.85
N LEU A 68 28.70 -12.24 -7.06
CA LEU A 68 29.02 -13.18 -5.96
C LEU A 68 28.96 -12.48 -4.60
N PHE A 69 29.30 -11.19 -4.55
CA PHE A 69 29.20 -10.34 -3.36
C PHE A 69 28.98 -8.88 -3.76
N PHE A 70 28.62 -8.04 -2.81
CA PHE A 70 28.29 -6.64 -3.06
C PHE A 70 28.83 -5.71 -1.96
N SER A 71 28.92 -4.43 -2.30
CA SER A 71 29.11 -3.34 -1.34
C SER A 71 28.11 -2.23 -1.63
N PHE A 72 27.43 -1.76 -0.59
CA PHE A 72 26.38 -0.74 -0.66
C PHE A 72 26.81 0.49 0.13
N ILE A 73 26.78 1.66 -0.51
CA ILE A 73 27.04 2.95 0.16
C ILE A 73 25.73 3.46 0.74
N ARG A 74 25.64 3.45 2.07
CA ARG A 74 24.45 3.89 2.80
C ARG A 74 24.24 5.41 2.68
N PRO A 75 22.99 5.89 2.81
CA PRO A 75 22.68 7.31 2.70
C PRO A 75 23.28 8.19 3.81
N ASP A 76 23.67 7.61 4.96
CA ASP A 76 24.34 8.31 6.06
C ASP A 76 25.84 8.56 5.81
N CYS A 77 26.39 8.11 4.68
CA CYS A 77 27.81 8.28 4.38
C CYS A 77 28.16 9.77 4.19
N THR A 78 29.09 10.27 5.00
CA THR A 78 29.57 11.66 4.93
C THR A 78 30.82 11.83 4.08
N VAL A 79 31.52 10.73 3.78
CA VAL A 79 32.83 10.73 3.11
C VAL A 79 32.69 10.49 1.60
N ASP A 80 31.70 9.68 1.19
CA ASP A 80 31.46 9.31 -0.20
C ASP A 80 30.09 9.83 -0.64
N ASN A 81 30.04 10.61 -1.72
CA ASN A 81 28.80 11.23 -2.21
C ASN A 81 28.00 10.31 -3.14
N ARG A 82 28.47 9.08 -3.37
CA ARG A 82 27.78 8.05 -4.16
C ARG A 82 26.74 7.32 -3.31
N HIS A 83 25.90 8.08 -2.61
CA HIS A 83 24.80 7.53 -1.81
C HIS A 83 23.94 6.61 -2.67
N PHE A 84 23.38 5.56 -2.04
CA PHE A 84 22.51 4.58 -2.68
C PHE A 84 23.16 3.72 -3.77
N HIS A 85 24.49 3.82 -3.97
CA HIS A 85 25.18 2.98 -4.95
C HIS A 85 25.38 1.57 -4.41
N CYS A 86 24.94 0.60 -5.20
CA CYS A 86 25.10 -0.83 -5.01
C CYS A 86 26.12 -1.35 -6.02
N PHE A 87 27.30 -1.68 -5.52
CA PHE A 87 28.39 -2.25 -6.31
C PHE A 87 28.26 -3.76 -6.31
N LEU A 88 27.93 -4.33 -7.46
CA LEU A 88 27.88 -5.77 -7.68
C LEU A 88 29.27 -6.25 -8.08
N LYS A 89 29.76 -7.30 -7.44
CA LYS A 89 31.17 -7.70 -7.53
C LYS A 89 31.34 -9.19 -7.76
N SER A 90 32.47 -9.54 -8.38
CA SER A 90 32.81 -10.93 -8.69
C SER A 90 34.32 -11.16 -8.75
N THR A 91 34.77 -12.31 -8.26
CA THR A 91 36.16 -12.76 -8.34
C THR A 91 36.22 -14.24 -8.71
N PRO A 92 37.31 -14.72 -9.35
CA PRO A 92 37.48 -16.14 -9.65
C PRO A 92 37.45 -17.05 -8.42
N SER A 93 37.89 -16.54 -7.26
CA SER A 93 37.87 -17.28 -5.99
C SER A 93 36.48 -17.33 -5.34
N GLY A 94 35.53 -16.51 -5.81
CA GLY A 94 34.24 -16.31 -5.16
C GLY A 94 34.28 -15.52 -3.85
N GLN A 95 35.44 -14.98 -3.48
CA GLN A 95 35.65 -14.24 -2.24
C GLN A 95 36.27 -12.86 -2.53
N PRO A 96 35.96 -11.82 -1.72
CA PRO A 96 36.59 -10.51 -1.85
C PRO A 96 38.09 -10.63 -1.59
N THR A 97 38.90 -10.05 -2.49
CA THR A 97 40.38 -10.10 -2.39
C THR A 97 40.91 -9.27 -1.22
N VAL A 98 40.20 -8.20 -0.86
CA VAL A 98 40.52 -7.29 0.23
C VAL A 98 39.23 -6.95 0.96
N GLN A 99 39.29 -6.80 2.28
CA GLN A 99 38.19 -6.29 3.10
C GLN A 99 38.73 -5.14 3.95
N VAL A 100 38.04 -4.00 3.92
CA VAL A 100 38.47 -2.77 4.62
C VAL A 100 37.33 -2.23 5.46
N THR A 101 37.59 -1.92 6.73
CA THR A 101 36.62 -1.23 7.57
C THR A 101 36.39 0.19 7.04
N LYS A 102 35.17 0.49 6.61
CA LYS A 102 34.79 1.82 6.09
C LYS A 102 33.39 2.16 6.56
N GLN A 103 33.26 3.25 7.30
CA GLN A 103 31.98 3.68 7.86
C GLN A 103 30.94 3.92 6.75
N SER A 104 29.68 3.57 7.05
CA SER A 104 28.53 3.79 6.16
C SER A 104 28.58 3.02 4.84
N ILE A 105 29.36 1.92 4.81
CA ILE A 105 29.29 0.91 3.76
C ILE A 105 28.79 -0.40 4.37
N THR A 106 27.82 -1.03 3.72
CA THR A 106 27.34 -2.38 4.08
C THR A 106 27.68 -3.33 2.95
N SER A 107 28.41 -4.41 3.25
CA SER A 107 28.76 -5.43 2.26
C SER A 107 28.14 -6.78 2.61
N GLY A 108 28.08 -7.69 1.65
CA GLY A 108 27.52 -9.02 1.86
C GLY A 108 27.66 -9.92 0.63
N PHE A 109 27.16 -11.13 0.72
CA PHE A 109 27.24 -12.14 -0.34
C PHE A 109 25.91 -12.34 -1.07
N SER A 110 26.00 -12.83 -2.30
CA SER A 110 24.86 -13.31 -3.09
C SER A 110 24.20 -14.51 -2.40
N LEU A 111 22.88 -14.56 -2.41
CA LEU A 111 22.11 -15.67 -1.83
C LEU A 111 21.81 -16.78 -2.85
N ARG A 112 22.44 -16.77 -4.03
CA ARG A 112 22.15 -17.74 -5.10
C ARG A 112 22.41 -19.19 -4.68
N SER A 113 23.40 -19.41 -3.83
CA SER A 113 23.75 -20.75 -3.34
C SER A 113 22.89 -21.21 -2.17
N CYS A 114 21.88 -20.43 -1.76
CA CYS A 114 20.99 -20.73 -0.65
C CYS A 114 19.83 -21.62 -1.08
N HIS A 115 19.48 -22.60 -0.25
CA HIS A 115 18.34 -23.49 -0.47
C HIS A 115 17.47 -23.56 0.79
N PRO A 116 16.14 -23.33 0.67
CA PRO A 116 15.43 -22.87 -0.53
C PRO A 116 15.86 -21.45 -0.96
N ASP A 117 15.64 -21.11 -2.24
CA ASP A 117 15.90 -19.77 -2.76
C ASP A 117 15.07 -18.76 -1.94
N PRO A 118 15.70 -17.84 -1.20
CA PRO A 118 14.97 -16.90 -0.37
C PRO A 118 14.20 -15.94 -1.27
N LYS A 119 12.87 -16.04 -1.27
CA LYS A 119 12.01 -15.02 -1.86
C LYS A 119 12.18 -13.73 -1.05
N PRO A 120 12.76 -12.66 -1.59
CA PRO A 120 12.92 -11.42 -0.86
C PRO A 120 11.55 -10.79 -0.63
N CYS A 121 11.30 -10.36 0.60
CA CYS A 121 10.13 -9.57 0.96
C CYS A 121 10.55 -8.10 0.96
N LEU A 122 10.38 -7.40 -0.16
CA LEU A 122 10.68 -5.96 -0.26
C LEU A 122 9.55 -5.13 0.37
N SER A 123 9.26 -5.35 1.66
CA SER A 123 8.19 -4.67 2.40
C SER A 123 8.57 -3.30 2.94
N GLN A 124 9.86 -2.95 2.85
CA GLN A 124 10.37 -1.70 3.40
C GLN A 124 9.84 -0.49 2.63
N VAL A 125 9.48 0.55 3.40
CA VAL A 125 9.04 1.85 2.90
C VAL A 125 10.12 2.88 3.19
N TYR A 126 10.42 3.73 2.22
CA TYR A 126 11.53 4.69 2.27
C TYR A 126 11.00 6.11 2.37
N GLN A 127 11.08 6.66 3.58
CA GLN A 127 10.72 8.05 3.89
C GLN A 127 11.77 9.01 3.34
N HIS A 128 11.33 10.13 2.79
CA HIS A 128 12.18 11.17 2.19
C HIS A 128 13.10 10.64 1.08
N VAL A 129 12.60 9.68 0.30
CA VAL A 129 13.33 9.07 -0.82
C VAL A 129 12.45 9.04 -2.06
N ASP A 130 13.03 9.44 -3.20
CA ASP A 130 12.44 9.38 -4.53
C ASP A 130 13.09 8.24 -5.33
N PHE A 131 12.27 7.35 -5.87
CA PHE A 131 12.67 6.40 -6.91
C PHE A 131 12.52 7.09 -8.26
N TYR A 132 13.49 7.94 -8.57
CA TYR A 132 13.38 8.89 -9.66
C TYR A 132 13.30 8.22 -11.04
N GLY A 133 12.40 8.74 -11.87
CA GLY A 133 12.13 8.25 -13.23
C GLY A 133 11.21 7.03 -13.28
N ALA A 134 11.14 6.40 -14.46
CA ALA A 134 10.32 5.22 -14.75
C ALA A 134 8.80 5.40 -14.54
N ASP A 135 8.32 6.64 -14.40
CA ASP A 135 6.90 6.96 -14.25
C ASP A 135 6.10 6.63 -15.50
N TYR A 136 5.08 5.78 -15.39
CA TYR A 136 4.16 5.49 -16.51
C TYR A 136 2.71 5.87 -16.21
N ARG A 137 2.36 5.98 -14.93
CA ARG A 137 1.01 6.35 -14.49
C ARG A 137 1.07 7.17 -13.21
N GLN A 138 0.16 8.13 -13.11
CA GLN A 138 -0.01 8.96 -11.92
C GLN A 138 -1.49 8.99 -11.52
N LEU A 139 -1.75 9.03 -10.22
CA LEU A 139 -3.07 9.17 -9.62
C LEU A 139 -2.96 9.90 -8.28
N PHE A 140 -4.08 10.38 -7.75
CA PHE A 140 -4.10 10.91 -6.38
C PHE A 140 -4.58 9.82 -5.42
N THR A 141 -3.87 9.66 -4.30
CA THR A 141 -4.21 8.69 -3.24
C THR A 141 -4.21 9.37 -1.88
N ALA A 142 -4.96 8.84 -0.91
CA ALA A 142 -5.04 9.41 0.43
C ALA A 142 -3.66 9.50 1.11
N ASP A 143 -2.88 8.44 0.96
CA ASP A 143 -1.61 8.22 1.62
C ASP A 143 -0.69 7.31 0.78
N TYR A 144 0.47 6.97 1.33
CA TYR A 144 1.42 6.10 0.65
C TYR A 144 0.97 4.63 0.70
N GLU A 145 0.20 4.22 1.70
CA GLU A 145 -0.36 2.88 1.83
C GLU A 145 -1.33 2.57 0.69
N GLU A 146 -2.19 3.52 0.34
CA GLU A 146 -3.07 3.44 -0.82
C GLU A 146 -2.29 3.53 -2.14
N CYS A 147 -1.24 4.33 -2.21
CA CYS A 147 -0.34 4.34 -3.37
C CYS A 147 0.33 2.96 -3.58
N GLN A 148 0.83 2.34 -2.50
CA GLN A 148 1.39 0.99 -2.53
C GLN A 148 0.34 -0.05 -2.92
N ARG A 149 -0.89 0.08 -2.42
CA ARG A 149 -2.01 -0.78 -2.80
C ARG A 149 -2.33 -0.66 -4.28
N ALA A 150 -2.39 0.57 -4.81
CA ALA A 150 -2.59 0.82 -6.23
C ALA A 150 -1.47 0.23 -7.09
N CYS A 151 -0.21 0.38 -6.67
CA CYS A 151 0.93 -0.28 -7.31
C CYS A 151 0.79 -1.81 -7.28
N THR A 152 0.47 -2.38 -6.12
CA THR A 152 0.36 -3.84 -5.94
C THR A 152 -0.75 -4.47 -6.81
N HIS A 153 -1.82 -3.73 -7.08
CA HIS A 153 -2.93 -4.19 -7.92
C HIS A 153 -2.79 -3.82 -9.40
N ASP A 154 -1.79 -3.02 -9.77
CA ASP A 154 -1.46 -2.72 -11.16
C ASP A 154 -0.38 -3.72 -11.64
N PRO A 155 -0.69 -4.66 -12.55
CA PRO A 155 0.25 -5.71 -12.96
C PRO A 155 1.56 -5.20 -13.56
N ALA A 156 1.58 -3.95 -14.01
CA ALA A 156 2.76 -3.32 -14.55
C ALA A 156 3.55 -2.52 -13.50
N CYS A 157 3.10 -2.35 -12.26
CA CYS A 157 3.83 -1.56 -11.28
C CYS A 157 4.87 -2.39 -10.54
N GLN A 158 6.12 -1.94 -10.55
CA GLN A 158 7.21 -2.56 -9.78
C GLN A 158 7.46 -1.83 -8.47
N PHE A 159 7.39 -0.50 -8.51
CA PHE A 159 7.66 0.38 -7.40
C PHE A 159 6.93 1.71 -7.58
N PHE A 160 6.85 2.50 -6.52
CA PHE A 160 6.13 3.76 -6.53
C PHE A 160 6.89 4.85 -5.78
N THR A 161 6.50 6.10 -6.05
CA THR A 161 6.82 7.25 -5.21
C THR A 161 5.56 8.07 -4.97
N PHE A 162 5.28 8.37 -3.71
CA PHE A 162 4.15 9.15 -3.24
C PHE A 162 4.63 10.52 -2.74
N LEU A 163 3.96 11.59 -3.17
CA LEU A 163 4.17 12.96 -2.70
C LEU A 163 3.27 13.19 -1.48
N THR A 164 3.87 13.41 -0.32
CA THR A 164 3.16 13.58 0.96
C THR A 164 2.41 14.91 1.02
N ASP A 165 1.65 15.10 2.09
CA ASP A 165 0.85 16.30 2.34
C ASP A 165 1.67 17.54 2.73
N ASP A 166 2.94 17.37 3.10
CA ASP A 166 3.92 18.45 3.31
C ASP A 166 4.76 18.75 2.06
N PHE A 167 4.58 18.01 0.95
CA PHE A 167 5.33 18.23 -0.28
C PHE A 167 5.11 19.65 -0.84
N THR A 168 6.18 20.23 -1.38
CA THR A 168 6.19 21.54 -2.04
C THR A 168 6.67 21.38 -3.49
N PRO A 169 5.94 21.88 -4.50
CA PRO A 169 4.72 22.71 -4.43
C PRO A 169 3.43 21.98 -4.02
N GLU A 170 2.52 22.71 -3.33
CA GLU A 170 1.28 22.14 -2.76
C GLU A 170 0.36 21.46 -3.78
N LYS A 171 0.37 21.96 -5.02
CA LYS A 171 -0.49 21.48 -6.10
C LYS A 171 -0.20 20.04 -6.56
N TYR A 172 0.92 19.47 -6.12
CA TYR A 172 1.31 18.08 -6.42
C TYR A 172 1.21 17.15 -5.21
N ARG A 173 0.74 17.63 -4.05
CA ARG A 173 0.54 16.80 -2.86
C ARG A 173 -0.43 15.65 -3.15
N ASN A 174 -0.28 14.55 -2.41
CA ASN A 174 -1.09 13.34 -2.51
C ASN A 174 -0.97 12.59 -3.85
N LYS A 175 0.07 12.91 -4.64
CA LYS A 175 0.25 12.33 -5.95
C LYS A 175 1.08 11.06 -5.84
N CYS A 176 0.50 9.97 -6.32
CA CYS A 176 1.12 8.66 -6.42
C CYS A 176 1.64 8.45 -7.84
N HIS A 177 2.93 8.15 -7.95
CA HIS A 177 3.60 7.82 -9.19
C HIS A 177 3.87 6.33 -9.25
N LEU A 178 3.19 5.62 -10.16
CA LEU A 178 3.44 4.21 -10.44
C LEU A 178 4.54 4.09 -11.49
N LYS A 179 5.51 3.22 -11.20
CA LYS A 179 6.75 3.16 -11.96
C LYS A 179 7.08 1.75 -12.42
N PHE A 180 7.65 1.67 -13.61
CA PHE A 180 8.10 0.44 -14.26
C PHE A 180 9.38 0.69 -15.05
N SER A 181 10.36 -0.20 -14.90
CA SER A 181 11.63 -0.10 -15.59
C SER A 181 11.83 -1.25 -16.59
N TRP A 182 11.85 -0.92 -17.89
CA TRP A 182 12.40 -1.76 -18.96
C TRP A 182 13.88 -1.38 -19.19
N PRO A 183 14.79 -2.29 -19.61
CA PRO A 183 14.66 -3.74 -19.78
C PRO A 183 15.01 -4.55 -18.52
N VAL A 184 15.44 -3.90 -17.43
CA VAL A 184 15.77 -4.55 -16.16
C VAL A 184 14.82 -4.03 -15.08
N PRO A 185 14.10 -4.90 -14.35
CA PRO A 185 13.11 -4.52 -13.34
C PRO A 185 13.80 -3.95 -12.08
N ARG A 186 14.39 -2.76 -12.19
CA ARG A 186 15.15 -2.09 -11.13
C ARG A 186 14.90 -0.59 -11.14
N ILE A 187 15.10 0.04 -9.98
CA ILE A 187 15.02 1.49 -9.83
C ILE A 187 16.14 2.17 -10.64
N PRO A 188 15.82 3.13 -11.54
CA PRO A 188 16.83 3.83 -12.33
C PRO A 188 17.77 4.71 -11.49
N THR A 189 17.22 5.43 -10.51
CA THR A 189 17.97 6.32 -9.62
C THR A 189 17.25 6.46 -8.29
N VAL A 190 18.00 6.49 -7.18
CA VAL A 190 17.46 6.73 -5.84
C VAL A 190 18.01 8.05 -5.32
N ILE A 191 17.12 8.96 -4.90
CA ILE A 191 17.48 10.32 -4.47
C ILE A 191 16.87 10.59 -3.09
N ALA A 192 17.67 11.12 -2.16
CA ALA A 192 17.14 11.65 -0.91
C ALA A 192 16.40 12.97 -1.18
N LYS A 193 15.09 13.01 -0.92
CA LYS A 193 14.25 14.18 -1.16
C LYS A 193 13.07 14.20 -0.19
N ALA A 194 13.02 15.26 0.64
CA ALA A 194 11.95 15.45 1.62
C ALA A 194 10.57 15.57 0.95
N GLY A 195 9.53 15.20 1.70
CA GLY A 195 8.14 15.19 1.22
C GLY A 195 7.78 14.07 0.23
N LEU A 196 8.61 13.02 0.14
CA LEU A 196 8.36 11.88 -0.74
C LEU A 196 8.52 10.56 0.03
N VAL A 197 7.70 9.58 -0.33
CA VAL A 197 7.75 8.23 0.21
C VAL A 197 7.79 7.25 -0.94
N SER A 198 8.79 6.36 -0.97
CA SER A 198 8.90 5.34 -2.02
C SER A 198 8.79 3.94 -1.45
N GLY A 199 8.41 2.97 -2.29
CA GLY A 199 8.29 1.58 -1.90
C GLY A 199 8.10 0.66 -3.11
N PHE A 200 8.04 -0.64 -2.85
CA PHE A 200 7.86 -1.67 -3.87
C PHE A 200 6.42 -2.18 -3.90
N SER A 201 6.04 -2.77 -5.04
CA SER A 201 4.85 -3.60 -5.16
C SER A 201 4.98 -4.85 -4.28
N HIS A 202 3.89 -5.25 -3.61
CA HIS A 202 3.84 -6.51 -2.86
C HIS A 202 3.31 -7.70 -3.70
N SER A 203 3.22 -7.55 -5.03
CA SER A 203 2.76 -8.62 -5.93
C SER A 203 3.63 -9.88 -5.78
N GLY A 204 3.03 -10.99 -5.34
CA GLY A 204 3.72 -12.28 -5.14
C GLY A 204 3.95 -12.68 -3.68
N GLN A 205 3.60 -11.82 -2.72
CA GLN A 205 3.47 -12.20 -1.31
C GLN A 205 2.07 -12.82 -1.08
N SER A 206 2.00 -13.94 -0.34
CA SER A 206 0.77 -14.73 -0.16
C SER A 206 -0.41 -13.87 0.30
N HIS A 207 -1.53 -14.00 -0.43
CA HIS A 207 -2.81 -13.29 -0.28
C HIS A 207 -3.57 -13.62 1.02
N GLU A 208 -2.93 -13.55 2.18
CA GLU A 208 -3.61 -13.76 3.46
C GLU A 208 -3.58 -12.46 4.27
N HIS A 209 -4.77 -11.92 4.51
CA HIS A 209 -5.09 -10.63 5.18
C HIS A 209 -5.30 -9.40 4.28
N PHE A 210 -6.25 -9.51 3.35
CA PHE A 210 -6.98 -8.36 2.81
C PHE A 210 -7.99 -7.83 3.83
N SER A 211 -7.52 -7.06 4.81
CA SER A 211 -8.39 -6.12 5.53
C SER A 211 -8.50 -4.86 4.68
N THR A 212 -9.43 -4.88 3.71
CA THR A 212 -9.61 -3.86 2.65
C THR A 212 -10.32 -2.59 3.11
N ASP A 213 -10.35 -2.28 4.40
CA ASP A 213 -10.94 -1.02 4.86
C ASP A 213 -9.87 0.07 4.75
N CYS A 214 -10.11 1.06 3.90
CA CYS A 214 -9.28 2.26 3.81
C CYS A 214 -10.06 3.47 4.31
N GLU A 215 -9.36 4.37 5.00
CA GLU A 215 -9.94 5.64 5.39
C GLU A 215 -9.89 6.60 4.19
N GLY A 216 -11.03 7.19 3.86
CA GLY A 216 -11.11 8.17 2.80
C GLY A 216 -10.44 9.50 3.20
N LYS A 217 -9.76 10.15 2.25
CA LYS A 217 -9.21 11.50 2.46
C LYS A 217 -10.18 12.60 2.07
N LEU A 218 -10.58 13.40 3.07
CA LEU A 218 -11.39 14.60 2.90
C LEU A 218 -10.58 15.86 3.22
N PHE A 219 -10.88 16.95 2.54
CA PHE A 219 -10.32 18.28 2.72
C PHE A 219 -11.44 19.26 3.11
N PRO A 220 -11.74 19.42 4.41
CA PRO A 220 -12.76 20.35 4.89
C PRO A 220 -12.40 21.80 4.59
N ASN A 221 -13.40 22.60 4.20
CA ASN A 221 -13.25 24.02 3.86
C ASN A 221 -12.26 24.30 2.72
N THR A 222 -12.14 23.36 1.79
CA THR A 222 -11.23 23.43 0.65
C THR A 222 -11.99 23.16 -0.63
N ASP A 223 -11.73 23.98 -1.63
CA ASP A 223 -12.22 23.87 -3.00
C ASP A 223 -11.04 23.68 -3.96
N TYR A 224 -11.21 22.81 -4.94
CA TYR A 224 -10.30 22.65 -6.08
C TYR A 224 -11.07 23.08 -7.34
N PRO A 225 -10.98 24.37 -7.73
CA PRO A 225 -11.86 24.95 -8.74
C PRO A 225 -11.63 24.38 -10.14
N GLY A 226 -12.70 24.37 -10.94
CA GLY A 226 -12.68 23.89 -12.33
C GLY A 226 -12.64 22.37 -12.48
N HIS A 227 -12.35 21.91 -13.71
CA HIS A 227 -12.21 20.50 -14.09
C HIS A 227 -13.44 19.61 -13.82
N ASP A 228 -14.62 20.21 -13.71
CA ASP A 228 -15.88 19.51 -13.48
C ASP A 228 -16.25 18.61 -14.67
N ILE A 229 -16.43 17.32 -14.43
CA ILE A 229 -16.87 16.35 -15.42
C ILE A 229 -18.34 15.95 -15.23
N GLU A 230 -18.80 15.96 -13.98
CA GLU A 230 -20.17 15.59 -13.65
C GLU A 230 -20.60 16.28 -12.35
N VAL A 231 -21.87 16.66 -12.26
CA VAL A 231 -22.43 17.24 -11.04
C VAL A 231 -23.64 16.44 -10.61
N LEU A 232 -23.47 15.69 -9.53
CA LEU A 232 -24.48 14.81 -8.96
C LEU A 232 -24.96 15.37 -7.63
N PRO A 233 -26.20 15.11 -7.21
CA PRO A 233 -26.59 15.34 -5.83
C PRO A 233 -25.96 14.27 -4.93
N ALA A 234 -25.43 14.70 -3.79
CA ALA A 234 -24.91 13.81 -2.76
C ALA A 234 -25.39 14.28 -1.39
N SER A 235 -25.63 13.33 -0.50
CA SER A 235 -26.11 13.60 0.85
C SER A 235 -25.01 14.05 1.81
N SER A 236 -23.76 13.71 1.50
CA SER A 236 -22.60 13.96 2.36
C SER A 236 -21.31 13.94 1.51
N PRO A 237 -20.17 14.45 2.03
CA PRO A 237 -18.90 14.35 1.33
C PRO A 237 -18.44 12.89 1.16
N GLU A 238 -18.76 11.99 2.08
CA GLU A 238 -18.46 10.55 1.97
C GLU A 238 -19.27 9.89 0.85
N HIS A 239 -20.54 10.28 0.68
CA HIS A 239 -21.32 9.85 -0.48
C HIS A 239 -20.70 10.39 -1.78
N CYS A 240 -20.28 11.66 -1.80
CA CYS A 240 -19.60 12.23 -2.96
C CYS A 240 -18.27 11.51 -3.28
N GLN A 241 -17.54 11.09 -2.25
CA GLN A 241 -16.34 10.25 -2.40
C GLN A 241 -16.66 8.90 -3.02
N ALA A 242 -17.72 8.23 -2.57
CA ALA A 242 -18.15 6.96 -3.15
C ALA A 242 -18.52 7.12 -4.64
N LEU A 243 -19.21 8.20 -5.00
CA LEU A 243 -19.53 8.53 -6.40
C LEU A 243 -18.26 8.75 -7.23
N CYS A 244 -17.29 9.52 -6.70
CA CYS A 244 -16.01 9.74 -7.37
C CYS A 244 -15.23 8.43 -7.54
N SER A 245 -15.16 7.60 -6.49
CA SER A 245 -14.45 6.31 -6.51
C SER A 245 -15.02 5.34 -7.54
N ALA A 246 -16.31 5.44 -7.83
CA ALA A 246 -16.96 4.62 -8.83
C ALA A 246 -16.89 5.22 -10.26
N HIS A 247 -16.56 6.49 -10.40
CA HIS A 247 -16.50 7.16 -11.70
C HIS A 247 -15.09 7.01 -12.31
N PRO A 248 -14.93 6.38 -13.49
CA PRO A 248 -13.62 5.96 -14.01
C PRO A 248 -12.66 7.11 -14.34
N LEU A 249 -13.18 8.33 -14.55
CA LEU A 249 -12.38 9.52 -14.81
C LEU A 249 -12.23 10.46 -13.61
N CYS A 250 -12.86 10.18 -12.46
CA CYS A 250 -12.80 11.10 -11.34
C CYS A 250 -11.44 11.02 -10.65
N THR A 251 -10.71 12.14 -10.58
CA THR A 251 -9.42 12.24 -9.89
C THR A 251 -9.55 12.82 -8.49
N TYR A 252 -10.58 13.66 -8.26
CA TYR A 252 -10.94 14.25 -6.97
C TYR A 252 -12.35 14.85 -7.08
N PHE A 253 -12.93 15.26 -5.96
CA PHE A 253 -14.27 15.85 -5.94
C PHE A 253 -14.36 17.11 -5.08
N ALA A 254 -15.46 17.86 -5.22
CA ALA A 254 -15.86 18.92 -4.32
C ALA A 254 -17.34 18.79 -3.94
N TYR A 255 -17.64 18.74 -2.64
CA TYR A 255 -18.99 18.67 -2.10
C TYR A 255 -19.41 20.01 -1.49
N ILE A 256 -20.49 20.60 -1.98
CA ILE A 256 -21.06 21.85 -1.46
C ILE A 256 -22.21 21.53 -0.51
N ARG A 257 -21.98 21.72 0.80
CA ARG A 257 -22.93 21.37 1.87
C ARG A 257 -24.28 22.05 1.74
N ASN A 258 -24.31 23.32 1.30
CA ASN A 258 -25.54 24.10 1.29
C ASN A 258 -26.54 23.65 0.21
N SER A 259 -26.03 23.17 -0.92
CA SER A 259 -26.83 22.76 -2.08
C SER A 259 -26.85 21.25 -2.30
N PHE A 260 -26.18 20.46 -1.45
CA PHE A 260 -26.03 19.00 -1.61
C PHE A 260 -25.48 18.59 -2.98
N ARG A 261 -24.57 19.39 -3.54
CA ARG A 261 -24.01 19.14 -4.87
C ARG A 261 -22.61 18.55 -4.73
N CYS A 262 -22.41 17.41 -5.38
CA CYS A 262 -21.15 16.72 -5.57
C CYS A 262 -20.64 17.01 -6.98
N TYR A 263 -19.48 17.64 -7.06
CA TYR A 263 -18.78 17.94 -8.29
C TYR A 263 -17.66 16.93 -8.46
N LEU A 264 -17.82 16.01 -9.42
CA LEU A 264 -16.76 15.09 -9.82
C LEU A 264 -15.83 15.82 -10.77
N LYS A 265 -14.52 15.70 -10.55
CA LYS A 265 -13.51 16.47 -11.28
C LYS A 265 -12.43 15.57 -11.88
N HIS A 266 -11.86 15.99 -12.99
CA HIS A 266 -10.79 15.29 -13.70
C HIS A 266 -9.64 16.23 -14.06
N ASN A 267 -8.57 16.14 -13.28
CA ASN A 267 -7.25 16.67 -13.61
C ASN A 267 -6.19 15.78 -12.93
N PRO A 268 -5.52 14.88 -13.66
CA PRO A 268 -4.53 13.98 -13.06
C PRO A 268 -3.17 14.68 -12.79
N HIS A 269 -2.99 15.92 -13.22
CA HIS A 269 -1.71 16.61 -13.17
C HIS A 269 -1.52 17.41 -11.88
N GLU A 270 -2.54 18.12 -11.43
CA GLU A 270 -2.44 19.03 -10.29
C GLU A 270 -3.78 19.26 -9.58
N MET A 271 -3.70 19.62 -8.30
CA MET A 271 -4.80 19.98 -7.43
C MET A 271 -4.52 21.34 -6.78
N VAL A 272 -5.07 22.42 -7.34
CA VAL A 272 -4.84 23.78 -6.82
C VAL A 272 -5.87 24.11 -5.75
N ALA A 273 -5.47 24.08 -4.48
CA ALA A 273 -6.36 24.31 -3.36
C ALA A 273 -6.74 25.79 -3.20
N ARG A 274 -8.00 26.05 -2.85
CA ARG A 274 -8.51 27.34 -2.37
C ARG A 274 -9.32 27.13 -1.10
N ALA A 275 -9.01 27.88 -0.05
CA ALA A 275 -9.80 27.84 1.19
C ALA A 275 -11.20 28.46 0.94
N VAL A 276 -12.26 27.65 1.10
CA VAL A 276 -13.65 28.05 0.93
C VAL A 276 -14.54 27.34 1.96
N ALA A 277 -15.13 28.09 2.89
CA ALA A 277 -16.01 27.53 3.91
C ALA A 277 -17.27 26.88 3.30
N GLY A 278 -17.68 25.74 3.83
CA GLY A 278 -18.87 25.02 3.38
C GLY A 278 -18.68 24.13 2.14
N ILE A 279 -17.47 24.08 1.59
CA ILE A 279 -17.05 23.11 0.58
C ILE A 279 -16.13 22.07 1.25
N THR A 280 -16.35 20.80 0.95
CA THR A 280 -15.48 19.70 1.37
C THR A 280 -15.05 18.95 0.13
N SER A 281 -13.77 18.99 -0.18
CA SER A 281 -13.18 18.19 -1.26
C SER A 281 -12.67 16.85 -0.75
N GLY A 282 -12.27 15.97 -1.65
CA GLY A 282 -11.64 14.69 -1.28
C GLY A 282 -11.11 13.92 -2.47
N LEU A 283 -10.45 12.81 -2.17
CA LEU A 283 -9.86 11.89 -3.16
C LEU A 283 -10.71 10.63 -3.28
N PRO A 284 -10.78 10.01 -4.48
CA PRO A 284 -11.38 8.68 -4.64
C PRO A 284 -10.58 7.63 -3.86
N ALA A 285 -11.22 6.50 -3.57
CA ALA A 285 -10.57 5.31 -3.06
C ALA A 285 -10.16 4.37 -4.21
N HIS A 286 -8.97 3.80 -4.10
CA HIS A 286 -8.36 2.90 -5.06
C HIS A 286 -8.08 1.53 -4.44
N PHE A 287 -8.70 0.50 -5.03
CA PHE A 287 -8.49 -0.91 -4.69
C PHE A 287 -8.75 -1.23 -3.19
N CYS A 288 -9.68 -0.51 -2.57
CA CYS A 288 -10.14 -0.74 -1.20
C CYS A 288 -11.63 -0.41 -1.03
N GLN A 289 -12.21 -0.88 0.07
CA GLN A 289 -13.59 -0.59 0.46
C GLN A 289 -13.59 0.60 1.43
N LEU A 290 -14.32 1.65 1.06
CA LEU A 290 -14.58 2.77 1.95
C LEU A 290 -15.48 2.35 3.11
N ASP A 291 -15.29 2.98 4.27
CA ASP A 291 -16.18 2.80 5.41
C ASP A 291 -17.62 3.23 5.05
N ASN A 292 -18.50 2.23 4.92
CA ASN A 292 -19.91 2.43 4.59
C ASN A 292 -20.76 2.91 5.79
N LYS A 293 -20.15 3.36 6.90
CA LYS A 293 -20.88 3.98 8.02
C LYS A 293 -21.77 5.15 7.58
N TRP A 294 -21.39 5.90 6.53
CA TRP A 294 -22.22 7.00 6.01
C TRP A 294 -23.57 6.53 5.46
N VAL A 295 -23.64 5.31 4.91
CA VAL A 295 -24.87 4.67 4.39
C VAL A 295 -25.84 4.35 5.54
N LYS A 296 -25.30 4.01 6.72
CA LYS A 296 -26.06 3.66 7.94
C LYS A 296 -26.64 4.87 8.67
N ARG A 297 -26.26 6.11 8.29
CA ARG A 297 -26.73 7.33 8.94
C ARG A 297 -28.08 7.76 8.38
N THR A 298 -29.01 8.05 9.26
CA THR A 298 -30.25 8.77 8.95
C THR A 298 -29.97 10.26 8.84
N LEU A 299 -30.51 10.91 7.80
CA LEU A 299 -30.28 12.33 7.52
C LEU A 299 -31.49 13.15 7.94
N GLU A 300 -31.47 13.68 9.16
CA GLU A 300 -32.54 14.55 9.68
C GLU A 300 -32.60 15.91 8.96
N GLY A 301 -33.81 16.39 8.71
CA GLY A 301 -34.09 17.60 7.94
C GLY A 301 -33.85 17.51 6.43
N VAL A 302 -33.68 16.31 5.86
CA VAL A 302 -33.33 16.09 4.45
C VAL A 302 -34.34 15.17 3.76
N ASP A 303 -34.84 15.61 2.60
CA ASP A 303 -35.73 14.84 1.72
C ASP A 303 -35.03 14.48 0.39
N PHE A 304 -35.33 13.27 -0.12
CA PHE A 304 -34.92 12.78 -1.44
C PHE A 304 -36.13 12.75 -2.37
N PRO A 305 -36.55 13.88 -2.96
CA PRO A 305 -37.78 13.94 -3.74
C PRO A 305 -37.70 13.07 -5.02
N TYR A 306 -38.88 12.64 -5.49
CA TYR A 306 -39.09 11.82 -6.70
C TYR A 306 -38.60 10.35 -6.55
N SER A 307 -38.62 9.62 -7.68
CA SER A 307 -38.19 8.21 -7.78
C SER A 307 -38.95 7.24 -6.88
N ASP A 308 -40.16 7.61 -6.47
CA ASP A 308 -41.04 6.80 -5.63
C ASP A 308 -41.53 5.57 -6.39
N ILE A 309 -41.16 4.39 -5.90
CA ILE A 309 -41.69 3.12 -6.40
C ILE A 309 -42.90 2.66 -5.57
N ARG A 310 -42.99 3.10 -4.31
CA ARG A 310 -44.08 2.75 -3.39
C ARG A 310 -44.18 3.76 -2.24
N SER A 311 -45.40 4.06 -1.78
CA SER A 311 -45.62 4.80 -0.54
C SER A 311 -46.70 4.17 0.35
N PHE A 312 -46.53 4.25 1.67
CA PHE A 312 -47.46 3.70 2.67
C PHE A 312 -47.26 4.34 4.04
N LEU A 313 -48.23 4.15 4.94
CA LEU A 313 -48.17 4.67 6.31
C LEU A 313 -47.35 3.72 7.21
N VAL A 314 -46.45 4.29 8.03
CA VAL A 314 -45.68 3.55 9.05
C VAL A 314 -45.52 4.38 10.32
N GLY A 315 -45.36 3.68 11.45
CA GLY A 315 -45.31 4.30 12.78
C GLY A 315 -44.10 5.21 13.01
N ASP A 316 -42.95 4.87 12.43
CA ASP A 316 -41.67 5.53 12.69
C ASP A 316 -40.68 5.36 11.52
N VAL A 317 -39.52 6.02 11.62
CA VAL A 317 -38.47 6.01 10.58
C VAL A 317 -37.78 4.64 10.49
N GLU A 318 -37.62 3.96 11.63
CA GLU A 318 -37.01 2.64 11.72
C GLU A 318 -37.83 1.60 10.95
N ALA A 319 -39.16 1.71 11.00
CA ALA A 319 -40.05 0.89 10.19
C ALA A 319 -39.90 1.17 8.70
N CYS A 320 -39.80 2.43 8.30
CA CYS A 320 -39.56 2.80 6.90
C CYS A 320 -38.22 2.24 6.39
N GLN A 321 -37.15 2.39 7.17
CA GLN A 321 -35.83 1.87 6.84
C GLN A 321 -35.82 0.35 6.69
N ARG A 322 -36.45 -0.36 7.64
CA ARG A 322 -36.53 -1.83 7.61
C ARG A 322 -37.25 -2.31 6.36
N THR A 323 -38.40 -1.71 6.03
CA THR A 323 -39.14 -2.09 4.82
C THR A 323 -38.36 -1.80 3.55
N CYS A 324 -37.62 -0.67 3.47
CA CYS A 324 -36.71 -0.44 2.34
C CYS A 324 -35.58 -1.48 2.26
N THR A 325 -35.02 -1.88 3.41
CA THR A 325 -33.92 -2.85 3.45
C THR A 325 -34.38 -4.23 2.94
N GLU A 326 -35.58 -4.65 3.33
CA GLU A 326 -36.19 -5.92 2.93
C GLU A 326 -36.64 -5.93 1.45
N ASP A 327 -37.10 -4.79 0.91
CA ASP A 327 -37.56 -4.69 -0.48
C ASP A 327 -36.40 -4.73 -1.49
N PRO A 328 -36.32 -5.73 -2.39
CA PRO A 328 -35.24 -5.85 -3.37
C PRO A 328 -35.18 -4.73 -4.39
N ASN A 329 -36.26 -3.96 -4.55
CA ASN A 329 -36.32 -2.84 -5.46
C ASN A 329 -36.01 -1.50 -4.78
N CYS A 330 -35.95 -1.43 -3.44
CA CYS A 330 -35.68 -0.17 -2.74
C CYS A 330 -34.17 0.08 -2.63
N GLN A 331 -33.73 1.23 -3.14
CA GLN A 331 -32.34 1.70 -3.03
C GLN A 331 -32.16 2.75 -1.93
N TYR A 332 -33.17 3.58 -1.69
CA TYR A 332 -33.18 4.60 -0.65
C TYR A 332 -34.63 4.97 -0.28
N TYR A 333 -34.82 5.68 0.83
CA TYR A 333 -36.14 6.03 1.33
C TYR A 333 -36.20 7.46 1.87
N SER A 334 -37.41 8.02 1.95
CA SER A 334 -37.70 9.23 2.71
C SER A 334 -38.93 9.01 3.59
N TYR A 335 -38.82 9.34 4.88
CA TYR A 335 -39.93 9.31 5.84
C TYR A 335 -40.38 10.73 6.18
N ILE A 336 -41.65 11.04 5.89
CA ILE A 336 -42.23 12.34 6.18
C ILE A 336 -43.05 12.23 7.47
N THR A 337 -42.46 12.75 8.56
CA THR A 337 -43.02 12.68 9.92
C THR A 337 -44.40 13.33 10.03
N ALA A 338 -44.63 14.47 9.35
CA ALA A 338 -45.87 15.23 9.39
C ALA A 338 -47.13 14.41 9.03
N HIS A 339 -46.98 13.39 8.18
CA HIS A 339 -48.07 12.53 7.74
C HIS A 339 -47.79 11.04 7.94
N ARG A 340 -46.74 10.70 8.71
CA ARG A 340 -46.32 9.31 9.01
C ARG A 340 -46.22 8.42 7.78
N ARG A 341 -45.66 8.95 6.69
CA ARG A 341 -45.63 8.28 5.39
C ARG A 341 -44.21 7.96 4.98
N CYS A 342 -43.99 6.69 4.61
CA CYS A 342 -42.76 6.17 4.06
C CYS A 342 -42.84 6.15 2.53
N TYR A 343 -41.78 6.58 1.87
CA TYR A 343 -41.60 6.54 0.42
C TYR A 343 -40.37 5.71 0.09
N LEU A 344 -40.56 4.57 -0.57
CA LEU A 344 -39.49 3.71 -1.07
C LEU A 344 -39.12 4.12 -2.48
N LYS A 345 -37.81 4.20 -2.78
CA LYS A 345 -37.32 4.84 -4.00
C LYS A 345 -36.24 4.04 -4.72
N ARG A 346 -36.14 4.20 -6.05
CA ARG A 346 -35.17 3.52 -6.93
C ARG A 346 -34.75 4.37 -8.14
N VAL A 347 -33.51 4.21 -8.60
CA VAL A 347 -32.92 4.71 -9.86
C VAL A 347 -32.19 3.59 -10.63
N ILE A 348 -31.86 3.84 -11.92
CA ILE A 348 -31.28 2.84 -12.84
C ILE A 348 -29.75 2.71 -12.70
N THR A 349 -29.05 3.77 -12.29
CA THR A 349 -27.58 3.80 -12.09
C THR A 349 -27.22 3.63 -10.60
N MET A 350 -25.92 3.65 -10.25
CA MET A 350 -25.40 3.75 -8.87
C MET A 350 -26.34 4.59 -7.98
N PRO A 351 -26.66 4.19 -6.72
CA PRO A 351 -27.71 4.85 -5.92
C PRO A 351 -27.38 6.32 -5.61
N ALA A 352 -27.71 7.19 -6.56
CA ALA A 352 -27.63 8.64 -6.51
C ALA A 352 -29.05 9.17 -6.74
N PRO A 353 -29.70 9.75 -5.73
CA PRO A 353 -31.04 10.33 -5.89
C PRO A 353 -31.05 11.39 -7.01
N PRO A 354 -32.13 11.61 -7.75
CA PRO A 354 -32.13 12.62 -8.83
C PRO A 354 -32.06 14.06 -8.30
N LYS A 355 -32.44 14.30 -7.04
CA LYS A 355 -32.39 15.60 -6.37
C LYS A 355 -32.35 15.42 -4.84
N VAL A 356 -31.67 16.33 -4.14
CA VAL A 356 -31.60 16.37 -2.66
C VAL A 356 -31.93 17.80 -2.19
N THR A 357 -32.83 17.96 -1.21
CA THR A 357 -33.29 19.29 -0.73
C THR A 357 -33.43 19.35 0.79
N LYS A 358 -33.20 20.55 1.38
CA LYS A 358 -33.48 20.80 2.80
C LYS A 358 -34.99 20.88 3.01
N LEU A 359 -35.51 20.05 3.92
CA LEU A 359 -36.92 20.08 4.32
C LEU A 359 -37.02 19.84 5.83
N ALA A 360 -37.50 20.85 6.56
CA ALA A 360 -37.74 20.72 7.99
C ALA A 360 -38.69 19.53 8.24
N ASN A 361 -38.33 18.62 9.14
CA ASN A 361 -39.06 17.40 9.53
C ASN A 361 -39.01 16.19 8.55
N ALA A 362 -38.05 16.15 7.62
CA ALA A 362 -37.78 14.98 6.77
C ALA A 362 -36.59 14.15 7.26
N VAL A 363 -36.59 12.82 7.12
CA VAL A 363 -35.42 11.96 7.38
C VAL A 363 -35.20 11.02 6.19
N SER A 364 -33.99 10.98 5.64
CA SER A 364 -33.64 10.14 4.47
C SER A 364 -32.40 9.26 4.70
N GLY A 365 -32.26 8.16 3.94
CA GLY A 365 -31.13 7.22 4.04
C GLY A 365 -31.05 6.22 2.88
N PHE A 366 -29.99 5.41 2.83
CA PHE A 366 -29.73 4.42 1.76
C PHE A 366 -29.99 2.98 2.26
N SER A 367 -30.27 2.07 1.32
CA SER A 367 -30.41 0.64 1.62
C SER A 367 -29.09 0.04 2.10
N LEU A 368 -29.15 -0.79 3.16
CA LEU A 368 -27.98 -1.44 3.76
C LEU A 368 -27.67 -2.83 3.17
N ARG A 369 -28.38 -3.24 2.11
CA ARG A 369 -28.28 -4.60 1.53
C ARG A 369 -26.85 -4.97 1.11
N ASN A 370 -26.07 -4.00 0.63
CA ASN A 370 -24.67 -4.21 0.23
C ASN A 370 -23.67 -3.98 1.37
N CYS A 371 -24.13 -3.70 2.60
CA CYS A 371 -23.27 -3.55 3.77
C CYS A 371 -22.97 -4.88 4.49
N GLN A 372 -23.48 -6.02 3.98
CA GLN A 372 -23.19 -7.35 4.52
C GLN A 372 -21.96 -7.97 3.86
N TYR A 373 -20.78 -7.49 4.23
CA TYR A 373 -19.54 -8.29 4.13
C TYR A 373 -18.91 -8.39 5.51
N LYS A 374 -19.56 -9.18 6.37
CA LYS A 374 -18.97 -9.91 7.50
C LYS A 374 -20.09 -10.60 8.27
N GLN A 375 -20.39 -11.82 7.85
CA GLN A 375 -20.53 -12.99 8.71
C GLN A 375 -21.04 -14.13 7.82
N LEU A 376 -20.18 -15.10 7.52
CA LEU A 376 -20.37 -16.52 7.84
C LEU A 376 -19.39 -17.41 7.04
N PHE A 377 -18.67 -18.24 7.82
CA PHE A 377 -17.78 -19.36 7.52
C PHE A 377 -16.42 -19.09 6.87
#